data_AF-A0A259IC88-F1
#
_entry.id   AF-A0A259IC88-F1
#
_cell.length_a   1.000
_cell.length_b   1.000
_cell.length_c   1.000
_cell.angle_alpha   90.00
_cell.angle_beta   90.00
_cell.angle_gamma   90.00
#
_symmetry.space_group_name_H-M   'P 1'
#
loop_
_entity.id
_entity.type
_entity.pdbx_description
1 polymer ?
#
loop_
_entity_poly.entity_id
_entity_poly.type
_entity_poly.pdbx_seq_one_letter_code
_entity_poly.pdbx_strand_id
1 'polypeptide(L)'
;MNCFYLQGLKSFWGWAQLFSFIGGIAGWLILKDSQFNSAPGWVLITFGFISFEASWLTTIAYGLRADEKWDAEFNPNIDPSKATKSGWPVVLTVIFSLVFGAGVMMTFLAIAFEQFFISQLQEARKLSQ
;
A
#
# COMPACT_ATOMS: atom_id res chain seq x y z
N MET A 1 -5.53 1.62 4.99
CA MET A 1 -6.76 1.44 5.80
C MET A 1 -6.62 1.91 7.24
N ASN A 2 -5.41 1.89 7.81
CA ASN A 2 -5.14 2.37 9.17
C ASN A 2 -5.67 3.78 9.48
N CYS A 3 -5.77 4.66 8.46
CA CYS A 3 -6.37 5.99 8.62
C CYS A 3 -7.85 5.96 9.03
N PHE A 4 -8.66 5.00 8.53
CA PHE A 4 -10.06 4.86 8.96
C PHE A 4 -10.17 4.43 10.42
N TYR A 5 -9.25 3.57 10.86
CA TYR A 5 -9.21 3.11 12.25
C TYR A 5 -8.91 4.26 13.21
N LEU A 6 -8.01 5.19 12.83
CA LEU A 6 -7.55 6.26 13.71
C LEU A 6 -8.35 7.56 13.62
N GLN A 7 -8.79 7.94 12.43
CA GLN A 7 -9.48 9.22 12.18
C GLN A 7 -10.99 9.05 11.94
N GLY A 8 -11.49 7.81 11.98
CA GLY A 8 -12.89 7.48 11.74
C GLY A 8 -13.36 7.73 10.31
N LEU A 9 -14.69 7.69 10.12
CA LEU A 9 -15.34 7.81 8.80
C LEU A 9 -15.21 9.20 8.15
N LYS A 10 -14.74 10.21 8.88
CA LYS A 10 -14.49 11.57 8.36
C LYS A 10 -13.08 11.73 7.76
N SER A 11 -12.25 10.70 7.79
CA SER A 11 -10.88 10.75 7.29
C SER A 11 -10.83 10.91 5.78
N PHE A 12 -10.43 12.09 5.30
CA PHE A 12 -10.14 12.31 3.88
C PHE A 12 -9.11 11.31 3.35
N TRP A 13 -8.03 11.07 4.11
CA TRP A 13 -6.97 10.13 3.75
C TRP A 13 -7.45 8.67 3.73
N GLY A 14 -8.34 8.29 4.66
CA GLY A 14 -8.99 6.99 4.64
C GLY A 14 -9.76 6.76 3.33
N TRP A 15 -10.60 7.73 2.95
CA TRP A 15 -11.37 7.65 1.71
C TRP A 15 -10.50 7.66 0.47
N ALA A 16 -9.49 8.52 0.39
CA ALA A 16 -8.53 8.55 -0.71
C ALA A 16 -7.83 7.18 -0.87
N GLN A 17 -7.40 6.58 0.23
CA GLN A 17 -6.77 5.27 0.22
C GLN A 17 -7.73 4.17 -0.27
N LEU A 18 -8.99 4.19 0.18
CA LEU A 18 -10.02 3.24 -0.25
C LEU A 18 -10.34 3.37 -1.74
N PHE A 19 -10.55 4.59 -2.25
CA PHE A 19 -10.80 4.82 -3.66
C PHE A 19 -9.62 4.41 -4.53
N SER A 20 -8.38 4.71 -4.11
CA SER A 20 -7.18 4.25 -4.81
C SER A 20 -7.07 2.72 -4.81
N PHE A 21 -7.43 2.04 -3.71
CA PHE A 21 -7.41 0.58 -3.65
C PHE A 21 -8.45 -0.06 -4.58
N ILE A 22 -9.68 0.45 -4.57
CA ILE A 22 -10.75 0.02 -5.50
C ILE A 22 -10.35 0.31 -6.96
N GLY A 23 -9.80 1.50 -7.21
CA GLY A 23 -9.23 1.87 -8.51
C GLY A 23 -8.16 0.89 -8.95
N GLY A 24 -7.30 0.44 -8.05
CA GLY A 24 -6.29 -0.59 -8.31
C GLY A 24 -6.85 -1.91 -8.79
N ILE A 25 -7.91 -2.39 -8.14
CA ILE A 25 -8.61 -3.62 -8.54
C ILE A 25 -9.20 -3.44 -9.95
N ALA A 26 -9.83 -2.30 -10.22
CA ALA A 26 -10.33 -1.98 -11.56
C ALA A 26 -9.20 -1.92 -12.60
N GLY A 27 -8.05 -1.32 -12.24
CA GLY A 27 -6.86 -1.26 -13.08
C GLY A 27 -6.33 -2.64 -13.45
N TRP A 28 -6.27 -3.57 -12.48
CA TRP A 28 -5.90 -4.96 -12.73
C TRP A 28 -6.85 -5.66 -13.69
N LEU A 29 -8.16 -5.48 -13.52
CA LEU A 29 -9.16 -6.06 -14.42
C LEU A 29 -9.00 -5.54 -15.85
N ILE A 30 -8.78 -4.22 -16.01
CA ILE A 30 -8.52 -3.58 -17.31
C ILE A 30 -7.23 -4.11 -17.93
N LEU A 31 -6.14 -4.24 -17.16
CA LEU A 31 -4.88 -4.78 -17.66
C LEU A 31 -4.99 -6.23 -18.11
N LYS A 32 -5.73 -7.05 -17.36
CA LYS A 32 -5.97 -8.45 -17.71
C LYS A 32 -6.72 -8.58 -19.03
N ASP A 33 -7.74 -7.75 -19.25
CA ASP A 33 -8.55 -7.75 -20.48
C ASP A 33 -7.75 -7.21 -21.70
N SER A 34 -6.96 -6.16 -21.48
CA SER A 34 -6.16 -5.51 -22.52
C SER A 34 -4.79 -6.14 -22.79
N GLN A 35 -4.51 -7.32 -22.21
CA GLN A 35 -3.20 -7.98 -22.29
C GLN A 35 -2.03 -7.05 -21.93
N PHE A 36 -2.19 -6.27 -20.85
CA PHE A 36 -1.21 -5.31 -20.32
C PHE A 36 -0.90 -4.10 -21.23
N ASN A 37 -1.66 -3.86 -22.30
CA ASN A 37 -1.44 -2.74 -23.22
C ASN A 37 -2.20 -1.45 -22.84
N SER A 38 -3.00 -1.46 -21.76
CA SER A 38 -3.81 -0.31 -21.37
C SER A 38 -3.06 0.63 -20.40
N ALA A 39 -2.75 1.85 -20.87
CA ALA A 39 -2.15 2.89 -20.02
C ALA A 39 -3.04 3.31 -18.83
N PRO A 40 -4.36 3.52 -18.98
CA PRO A 40 -5.23 3.77 -17.82
C PRO A 40 -5.24 2.64 -16.80
N GLY A 41 -5.16 1.38 -17.26
CA GLY A 41 -5.06 0.21 -16.38
C GLY A 41 -3.80 0.24 -15.51
N TRP A 42 -2.65 0.58 -16.11
CA TRP A 42 -1.37 0.77 -15.40
C TRP A 42 -1.42 1.89 -14.37
N VAL A 43 -2.00 3.05 -14.73
CA VAL A 43 -2.14 4.17 -13.78
C VAL A 43 -2.98 3.77 -12.57
N LEU A 44 -4.13 3.15 -12.82
CA LEU A 44 -5.04 2.72 -11.76
C LEU A 44 -4.42 1.66 -10.84
N ILE A 45 -3.78 0.63 -11.39
CA ILE A 45 -3.11 -0.40 -10.57
C ILE A 45 -1.97 0.18 -9.75
N THR A 46 -1.19 1.13 -10.29
CA THR A 46 -0.12 1.81 -9.55
C THR A 46 -0.67 2.58 -8.35
N PHE A 47 -1.79 3.30 -8.50
CA PHE A 47 -2.42 3.97 -7.36
C PHE A 47 -2.93 2.98 -6.30
N GLY A 48 -3.49 1.84 -6.73
CA GLY A 48 -3.88 0.77 -5.83
C GLY A 48 -2.70 0.16 -5.08
N PHE A 49 -1.60 -0.09 -5.79
CA PHE A 49 -0.35 -0.59 -5.24
C PHE A 49 0.22 0.39 -4.19
N ILE A 50 0.33 1.68 -4.52
CA ILE A 50 0.80 2.71 -3.57
C ILE A 50 -0.12 2.78 -2.35
N SER A 51 -1.44 2.75 -2.56
CA SER A 51 -2.42 2.75 -1.47
C SER A 51 -2.24 1.55 -0.54
N PHE A 52 -2.03 0.37 -1.12
CA PHE A 52 -1.78 -0.85 -0.37
C PHE A 52 -0.49 -0.70 0.44
N GLU A 53 0.66 -0.47 -0.21
CA GLU A 53 1.98 -0.30 0.44
C GLU A 53 1.99 0.77 1.53
N ALA A 54 1.32 1.91 1.29
CA ALA A 54 1.18 2.95 2.30
C ALA A 54 0.49 2.44 3.58
N SER A 55 -0.46 1.50 3.45
CA SER A 55 -1.09 0.86 4.61
C SER A 55 -0.09 0.01 5.40
N TRP A 56 0.72 -0.80 4.71
CA TRP A 56 1.74 -1.66 5.32
C TRP A 56 2.82 -0.83 6.00
N LEU A 57 3.30 0.23 5.34
CA LEU A 57 4.26 1.17 5.91
C LEU A 57 3.70 1.87 7.16
N THR A 58 2.42 2.26 7.14
CA THR A 58 1.76 2.86 8.30
C THR A 58 1.68 1.87 9.47
N THR A 59 1.38 0.60 9.20
CA THR A 59 1.38 -0.45 10.23
C THR A 59 2.77 -0.61 10.86
N ILE A 60 3.84 -0.57 10.06
CA ILE A 60 5.22 -0.63 10.56
C ILE A 60 5.55 0.61 11.38
N ALA A 61 5.22 1.80 10.88
CA ALA A 61 5.49 3.06 11.55
C ALA A 61 4.79 3.16 12.91
N TYR A 62 3.54 2.69 13.02
CA TYR A 62 2.81 2.66 14.28
C TYR A 62 3.22 1.50 15.18
N GLY A 63 3.51 0.31 14.64
CA GLY A 63 3.93 -0.82 15.44
C GLY A 63 5.34 -0.67 16.03
N LEU A 64 6.18 0.18 15.46
CA LEU A 64 7.50 0.54 16.00
C LEU A 64 7.48 1.81 16.87
N ARG A 65 6.33 2.49 16.98
CA ARG A 65 6.19 3.68 17.82
C ARG A 65 6.14 3.24 19.30
N ALA A 66 6.85 3.97 20.16
CA ALA A 66 6.81 3.73 21.60
C ALA A 66 5.38 3.97 22.16
N ASP A 67 4.95 3.12 23.09
CA ASP A 67 3.60 3.16 23.67
C ASP A 67 3.23 4.51 24.28
N GLU A 68 4.18 5.15 24.96
CA GLU A 68 4.00 6.49 25.55
C GLU A 68 3.68 7.54 24.49
N LYS A 69 4.36 7.47 23.33
CA LYS A 69 4.10 8.39 22.20
C LYS A 69 2.78 8.06 21.52
N TRP A 70 2.40 6.79 21.47
CA TRP A 70 1.10 6.38 20.95
C TRP A 70 -0.03 6.92 21.81
N ASP A 71 0.05 6.73 23.13
CA ASP A 71 -0.97 7.21 24.07
C ASP A 71 -1.06 8.74 24.09
N ALA A 72 0.06 9.46 24.03
CA ALA A 72 0.04 10.92 23.96
C ALA A 72 -0.69 11.46 22.72
N GLU A 73 -0.62 10.75 21.59
CA GLU A 73 -1.20 11.19 20.31
C GLU A 73 -2.65 10.73 20.12
N PHE A 74 -2.95 9.47 20.47
CA PHE A 74 -4.25 8.85 20.18
C PHE A 74 -5.12 8.62 21.42
N ASN A 75 -4.52 8.52 22.60
CA ASN A 75 -5.24 8.29 23.86
C ASN A 75 -4.87 9.32 24.96
N PRO A 76 -4.93 10.65 24.70
CA PRO A 76 -4.32 11.65 25.59
C PRO A 76 -4.93 11.71 27.01
N ASN A 77 -6.14 11.17 27.20
CA ASN A 77 -6.84 11.13 28.48
C ASN A 77 -6.90 9.72 29.09
N ILE A 78 -6.02 8.80 28.65
CA ILE A 78 -6.02 7.43 29.17
C ILE A 78 -5.58 7.41 30.64
N ASP A 79 -6.28 6.63 31.44
CA ASP A 79 -5.89 6.36 32.82
C ASP A 79 -4.51 5.65 32.82
N PRO A 80 -3.52 6.08 33.61
CA PRO A 80 -2.20 5.43 33.69
C PRO A 80 -2.26 3.93 33.99
N SER A 81 -3.29 3.46 34.69
CA SER A 81 -3.51 2.03 34.96
C SER A 81 -3.88 1.21 33.71
N LYS A 82 -4.34 1.90 32.65
CA LYS A 82 -4.73 1.33 31.35
C LYS A 82 -3.83 1.76 30.21
N ALA A 83 -2.64 2.30 30.51
CA ALA A 83 -1.65 2.68 29.51
C ALA A 83 -1.42 1.54 28.52
N THR A 84 -1.26 1.88 27.24
CA THR A 84 -1.01 0.93 26.17
C THR A 84 0.26 0.14 26.49
N LYS A 85 0.19 -1.18 26.33
CA LYS A 85 1.33 -2.09 26.47
C LYS A 85 1.41 -2.94 25.22
N SER A 86 2.16 -2.47 24.24
CA SER A 86 2.46 -3.23 23.04
C SER A 86 3.30 -4.44 23.40
N GLY A 87 2.84 -5.61 22.95
CA GLY A 87 3.54 -6.87 23.17
C GLY A 87 3.97 -7.53 21.87
N TRP A 88 4.33 -8.80 21.97
CA TRP A 88 4.66 -9.67 20.83
C TRP A 88 3.68 -9.63 19.65
N PRO A 89 2.34 -9.51 19.83
CA PRO A 89 1.43 -9.41 18.71
C PRO A 89 1.71 -8.21 17.77
N VAL A 90 2.12 -7.07 18.33
CA VAL A 90 2.48 -5.88 17.54
C VAL A 90 3.75 -6.15 16.73
N VAL A 91 4.76 -6.74 17.37
CA VAL A 91 6.03 -7.11 16.72
C VAL A 91 5.79 -8.09 15.56
N LEU A 92 4.99 -9.13 15.77
CA LEU A 92 4.64 -10.08 14.71
C LEU A 92 3.90 -9.38 13.57
N THR A 93 2.99 -8.47 13.87
CA THR A 93 2.26 -7.69 12.87
C THR A 93 3.21 -6.83 12.04
N VAL A 94 4.22 -6.21 12.66
CA VAL A 94 5.28 -5.45 11.96
C VAL A 94 6.13 -6.36 11.07
N ILE A 95 6.53 -7.53 11.56
CA ILE A 95 7.34 -8.50 10.79
C ILE A 95 6.56 -8.97 9.55
N PHE A 96 5.32 -9.42 9.73
CA PHE A 96 4.47 -9.76 8.61
C PHE A 96 4.32 -8.57 7.68
N SER A 97 4.17 -7.37 8.26
CA SER A 97 4.01 -6.17 7.47
C SER A 97 5.18 -5.92 6.52
N LEU A 98 6.39 -6.07 7.05
CA LEU A 98 7.61 -5.88 6.29
C LEU A 98 7.79 -6.96 5.21
N VAL A 99 7.60 -8.23 5.57
CA VAL A 99 7.84 -9.37 4.66
C VAL A 99 6.91 -9.32 3.45
N PHE A 100 5.61 -9.16 3.68
CA PHE A 100 4.64 -9.14 2.60
C PHE A 100 4.68 -7.84 1.81
N GLY A 101 4.88 -6.68 2.45
CA GLY A 101 5.05 -5.40 1.73
C GLY A 101 6.26 -5.45 0.78
N ALA A 102 7.41 -5.89 1.28
CA ALA A 102 8.58 -6.07 0.43
C ALA A 102 8.35 -7.08 -0.70
N GLY A 103 7.70 -8.22 -0.42
CA GLY A 103 7.38 -9.24 -1.42
C GLY A 103 6.46 -8.74 -2.52
N VAL A 104 5.40 -8.02 -2.16
CA VAL A 104 4.44 -7.42 -3.10
C VAL A 104 5.12 -6.33 -3.92
N MET A 105 5.91 -5.46 -3.30
CA MET A 105 6.71 -4.45 -3.98
C MET A 105 7.67 -5.04 -5.01
N MET A 106 8.43 -6.06 -4.64
CA MET A 106 9.34 -6.73 -5.57
C MET A 106 8.60 -7.36 -6.75
N THR A 107 7.47 -8.01 -6.49
CA THR A 107 6.65 -8.64 -7.53
C THR A 107 6.10 -7.59 -8.50
N PHE A 108 5.56 -6.50 -7.97
CA PHE A 108 5.02 -5.42 -8.80
C PHE A 108 6.09 -4.79 -9.68
N LEU A 109 7.26 -4.48 -9.12
CA LEU A 109 8.38 -3.91 -9.87
C LEU A 109 8.92 -4.86 -10.93
N ALA A 110 9.05 -6.15 -10.63
CA ALA A 110 9.51 -7.14 -11.58
C ALA A 110 8.62 -7.19 -12.82
N ILE A 111 7.29 -7.27 -12.62
CA ILE A 111 6.31 -7.28 -13.71
C ILE A 111 6.34 -5.95 -14.48
N ALA A 112 6.40 -4.82 -13.78
CA ALA A 112 6.44 -3.51 -14.42
C ALA A 112 7.68 -3.33 -15.30
N PHE A 113 8.85 -3.75 -14.82
CA PHE A 113 10.08 -3.68 -15.60
C PHE A 113 10.08 -4.64 -16.79
N GLU A 114 9.61 -5.88 -16.60
CA GLU A 114 9.46 -6.84 -17.71
C GLU A 114 8.62 -6.22 -18.84
N GLN A 115 7.46 -5.66 -18.51
CA GLN A 115 6.57 -5.04 -19.49
C GLN A 115 7.15 -3.78 -20.13
N PHE A 116 7.85 -2.95 -19.35
CA PHE A 116 8.54 -1.77 -19.88
C PHE A 116 9.62 -2.15 -20.88
N PHE A 117 10.44 -3.17 -20.62
CA PHE A 117 11.45 -3.60 -21.58
C PHE A 117 10.85 -4.26 -22.82
N ILE A 118 9.77 -5.03 -22.67
CA ILE A 118 9.06 -5.63 -23.81
C ILE A 118 8.51 -4.54 -24.74
N SER A 119 7.89 -3.49 -24.20
CA SER A 119 7.35 -2.40 -25.03
C SER A 119 8.45 -1.64 -25.77
N GLN A 120 9.56 -1.33 -25.09
CA GLN A 120 10.72 -0.67 -25.71
C GLN A 120 11.32 -1.50 -26.86
N LEU A 121 11.46 -2.82 -26.67
CA LEU A 121 11.94 -3.72 -27.72
C LEU A 121 11.01 -3.78 -28.93
N GLN A 122 9.69 -3.74 -28.70
CA GLN A 122 8.71 -3.71 -29.79
C GLN A 122 8.76 -2.39 -30.58
N GLU A 123 8.92 -1.25 -29.91
CA GLU A 123 9.07 0.05 -30.56
C GLU A 123 10.36 0.12 -31.39
N ALA A 124 11.48 -0.36 -30.84
CA ALA A 124 12.75 -0.43 -31.57
C ALA A 124 12.65 -1.26 -32.85
N ARG A 125 11.96 -2.41 -32.82
CA ARG A 125 11.72 -3.22 -34.03
C ARG A 125 10.91 -2.48 -35.07
N LYS A 126 9.86 -1.74 -34.68
CA LYS A 126 9.03 -0.96 -35.60
C LYS A 126 9.81 0.15 -36.30
N LEU A 127 10.81 0.75 -35.64
CA LEU A 127 11.67 1.78 -36.23
C LEU A 127 12.71 1.23 -37.20
N SER A 128 13.04 -0.05 -37.09
CA SER A 128 14.03 -0.73 -37.96
C SER A 128 13.44 -1.33 -39.25
N GLN A 129 12.12 -1.34 -39.39
CA GLN A 129 11.38 -1.80 -40.58
C GLN A 129 10.95 -0.61 -41.43
#